data_AF-A0A7W0K8I4-F1
#
_entry.id   AF-A0A7W0K8I4-F1
#
_cell.length_a   1.000
_cell.length_b   1.000
_cell.length_c   1.000
_cell.angle_alpha   90.00
_cell.angle_beta   90.00
_cell.angle_gamma   90.00
#
_symmetry.space_group_name_H-M   'P 1'
#
loop_
_entity.id
_entity.type
_entity.pdbx_description
1 polymer ?
#
loop_
_entity_poly.entity_id
_entity_poly.type
_entity_poly.pdbx_seq_one_letter_code
_entity_poly.pdbx_strand_id
1 'polypeptide(L)' 'TGANVAVANGEEAIEAAAEMFEARGILVVEDGRFRVRERNVLRYYARSIEHLLTPSGPAH' A
#
# COMPACT_ATOMS: atom_id res chain seq x y z
N THR A 1 9.76 6.03 16.40
CA THR A 1 10.37 4.73 16.03
C THR A 1 9.26 3.78 15.63
N GLY A 2 9.14 3.45 14.35
CA GLY A 2 8.01 2.62 13.89
C GLY A 2 7.82 2.54 12.38
N ALA A 3 8.90 2.66 11.60
CA ALA A 3 8.82 2.29 10.19
C ALA A 3 9.09 0.79 10.10
N ASN A 4 8.08 -0.01 9.75
CA ASN A 4 8.29 -1.40 9.36
C ASN A 4 8.97 -1.39 7.98
N VAL A 5 10.28 -1.19 7.94
CA VAL A 5 11.10 -1.16 6.71
C VAL A 5 11.42 -2.59 6.28
N ALA A 6 10.40 -3.43 6.12
CA ALA A 6 10.56 -4.82 5.68
C ALA A 6 10.93 -4.92 4.18
N VAL A 7 10.90 -3.80 3.45
CA VAL A 7 11.11 -3.69 2.00
C VAL A 7 12.13 -2.60 1.71
N ALA A 8 13.00 -2.85 0.73
CA ALA A 8 14.11 -1.96 0.37
C ALA A 8 13.68 -0.85 -0.61
N ASN A 9 12.60 -1.05 -1.35
CA ASN A 9 12.08 -0.09 -2.32
C ASN A 9 10.55 -0.24 -2.53
N GLY A 10 9.97 0.69 -3.29
CA GLY A 10 8.52 0.73 -3.53
C GLY A 10 7.99 -0.37 -4.46
N GLU A 11 8.82 -0.89 -5.37
CA GLU A 11 8.43 -1.96 -6.27
C GLU A 11 8.24 -3.29 -5.51
N GLU A 12 9.21 -3.63 -4.66
CA GLU A 12 9.13 -4.78 -3.75
C GLU A 12 7.92 -4.68 -2.81
N ALA A 13 7.62 -3.46 -2.34
CA ALA A 13 6.43 -3.21 -1.52
C ALA A 13 5.12 -3.49 -2.28
N ILE A 14 5.06 -3.12 -3.56
CA ILE A 14 3.90 -3.38 -4.41
C ILE A 14 3.77 -4.87 -4.70
N GLU A 15 4.85 -5.54 -5.07
CA GLU A 15 4.86 -6.98 -5.38
C GLU A 15 4.40 -7.81 -4.18
N ALA A 16 4.98 -7.56 -3.00
CA ALA A 16 4.62 -8.26 -1.77
C ALA A 16 3.15 -8.03 -1.34
N ALA A 17 2.60 -6.85 -1.63
CA ALA A 17 1.21 -6.51 -1.28
C ALA A 17 0.19 -6.96 -2.33
N ALA A 18 0.58 -7.05 -3.60
CA ALA A 18 -0.30 -7.35 -4.73
C ALA A 18 -1.00 -8.69 -4.55
N GLU A 19 -0.23 -9.76 -4.29
CA GLU A 19 -0.75 -11.11 -4.09
C GLU A 19 -1.76 -11.15 -2.92
N MET A 20 -1.43 -10.48 -1.81
CA MET A 20 -2.28 -10.41 -0.63
C MET A 20 -3.65 -9.79 -0.94
N PHE A 21 -3.67 -8.70 -1.72
CA PHE A 21 -4.90 -7.98 -2.07
C PHE A 21 -5.69 -8.70 -3.17
N GLU A 22 -5.02 -9.37 -4.10
CA GLU A 22 -5.67 -10.18 -5.13
C GLU A 22 -6.34 -11.43 -4.53
N ALA A 23 -5.67 -12.14 -3.63
CA ALA A 23 -6.24 -13.28 -2.91
C ALA A 23 -7.49 -12.93 -2.08
N ARG A 24 -7.63 -11.65 -1.69
CA ARG A 24 -8.81 -11.10 -0.99
C ARG A 24 -9.86 -10.50 -1.92
N GLY A 25 -9.61 -10.49 -3.24
CA GLY A 25 -10.50 -9.90 -4.24
C GLY A 25 -10.57 -8.37 -4.21
N ILE A 26 -9.60 -7.70 -3.58
CA ILE A 26 -9.59 -6.23 -3.44
C ILE A 26 -9.04 -5.57 -4.72
N LEU A 27 -8.01 -6.18 -5.30
CA LEU A 27 -7.38 -5.81 -6.56
C LEU A 27 -7.48 -6.98 -7.54
N VAL A 28 -7.30 -6.69 -8.82
CA VAL A 28 -7.01 -7.66 -9.89
C VAL A 28 -5.78 -7.16 -10.64
N VAL A 29 -4.84 -8.06 -10.94
CA VAL A 29 -3.64 -7.73 -11.74
C VAL A 29 -3.77 -8.36 -13.13
N GLU A 30 -3.90 -7.53 -14.16
CA GLU A 30 -4.06 -7.97 -15.56
C GLU A 30 -3.13 -7.16 -16.46
N ASP A 31 -2.28 -7.82 -17.25
CA ASP A 31 -1.33 -7.19 -18.19
C ASP A 31 -0.47 -6.08 -17.53
N GLY A 32 0.00 -6.33 -16.31
CA GLY A 32 0.80 -5.37 -15.54
C GLY A 32 0.01 -4.15 -15.04
N ARG A 33 -1.33 -4.20 -15.09
CA ARG A 33 -2.21 -3.13 -14.59
C ARG A 33 -2.99 -3.61 -13.37
N PHE A 34 -3.05 -2.75 -12.37
CA PHE A 34 -3.85 -2.96 -11.16
C PHE A 34 -5.25 -2.36 -11.34
N ARG A 35 -6.28 -3.19 -11.18
CA ARG A 35 -7.68 -2.75 -11.15
C ARG A 35 -8.24 -2.90 -9.74
N VAL A 36 -8.80 -1.83 -9.18
CA VAL A 36 -9.42 -1.85 -7.85
C VAL A 36 -10.85 -2.34 -7.95
N ARG A 37 -11.18 -3.41 -7.22
CA ARG A 37 -12.56 -3.94 -7.10
C ARG A 37 -13.24 -3.39 -5.85
N GLU A 38 -12.52 -3.38 -4.74
CA GLU A 38 -13.04 -2.96 -3.43
C GLU A 38 -12.41 -1.65 -2.95
N ARG A 39 -12.81 -0.53 -3.56
CA ARG A 39 -12.23 0.79 -3.28
C ARG A 39 -12.31 1.21 -1.81
N ASN A 40 -13.40 0.87 -1.12
CA ASN A 40 -13.57 1.22 0.29
C ASN A 40 -12.62 0.43 1.20
N VAL A 41 -12.42 -0.85 0.90
CA VAL A 41 -11.49 -1.72 1.64
C VAL A 41 -10.04 -1.26 1.41
N LEU A 42 -9.68 -0.95 0.17
CA LEU A 42 -8.34 -0.43 -0.14
C LEU A 42 -8.08 0.90 0.60
N ARG A 43 -9.08 1.79 0.64
CA ARG A 43 -9.00 3.05 1.39
C ARG A 43 -8.88 2.82 2.90
N TYR A 44 -9.58 1.82 3.44
CA TYR A 44 -9.47 1.43 4.85
C TYR A 44 -8.03 1.06 5.22
N TYR A 45 -7.35 0.25 4.40
CA TYR A 45 -5.93 -0.08 4.62
C TYR A 45 -5.03 1.16 4.48
N ALA A 46 -5.25 1.98 3.43
CA ALA A 46 -4.44 3.17 3.19
C ALA A 46 -4.54 4.22 4.31
N ARG A 47 -5.68 4.30 5.02
CA ARG A 47 -5.89 5.20 6.15
C ARG A 47 -4.84 5.01 7.25
N SER A 48 -4.36 3.78 7.44
CA SER A 48 -3.33 3.48 8.45
C SER A 48 -1.98 4.15 8.17
N ILE A 49 -1.67 4.40 6.89
CA ILE A 49 -0.39 4.95 6.44
C ILE A 49 -0.49 6.40 5.93
N GLU A 50 -1.67 7.03 6.02
CA GLU A 50 -1.89 8.40 5.55
C GLU A 50 -0.97 9.42 6.25
N HIS A 51 -0.60 9.14 7.49
CA HIS A 51 0.35 9.93 8.26
C HIS A 51 1.76 9.96 7.65
N LEU A 52 2.12 8.98 6.80
CA LEU A 52 3.38 8.96 6.06
C LEU A 52 3.39 9.92 4.87
N LEU A 53 2.21 10.38 4.42
CA LEU A 53 2.08 11.30 3.29
C LEU A 53 2.13 12.78 3.70
N THR A 54 2.01 13.05 5.00
CA THR A 54 2.21 14.40 5.53
C THR A 54 3.72 14.61 5.70
N PRO A 55 4.33 15.64 5.09
CA PRO A 55 5.73 15.94 5.37
C PRO A 55 5.84 16.19 6.87
N SER A 56 6.71 15.43 7.53
CA SER A 56 7.08 15.73 8.91
C SER A 56 7.60 17.16 8.91
N GLY A 57 6.90 18.07 9.58
CA GLY A 57 7.39 19.44 9.81
C GLY A 57 8.77 19.37 10.45
N PRO A 58 9.60 20.44 10.32
CA PRO A 58 10.99 20.39 10.75
C PRO A 58 11.09 19.84 12.18
N ALA A 59 11.83 18.74 12.33
CA ALA A 59 12.25 18.28 13.62
C ALA A 59 13.10 19.39 14.24
N HIS A 60 12.71 19.84 15.44
CA HIS A 60 13.43 20.82 16.23
C HIS A 60 14.89 20.44 16.46
#